data_AF-A0A7D5VP56-F1
#
_entry.id   AF-A0A7D5VP56-F1
#
_cell.length_a   1.000
_cell.length_b   1.000
_cell.length_c   1.000
_cell.angle_alpha   90.00
_cell.angle_beta   90.00
_cell.angle_gamma   90.00
#
_symmetry.space_group_name_H-M   'P 1'
#
loop_
_entity.id
_entity.type
_entity.pdbx_description
1 polymer ?
#
loop_
_entity_poly.entity_id
_entity_poly.type
_entity_poly.pdbx_seq_one_letter_code
_entity_poly.pdbx_strand_id
1 'polypeptide(L)'
;MAAAAAAVVVLAGCGGGSDKPDAKPSASTSKSAPAVAPRDALETYEQETASGCTDADDCQAFMTRKLAAADKVREAMQVKDASLYAVPIGYVDEADRQADHYGRENLSARGNMLAVSLPLQRMVAWFREHPEG
;
A
#
# COMPACT_ATOMS: atom_id res chain seq x y z
N MET A 1 4.90 53.54 2.43
CA MET A 1 4.58 54.32 3.64
C MET A 1 3.44 53.59 4.33
N ALA A 2 3.73 52.85 5.41
CA ALA A 2 3.42 53.20 6.82
C ALA A 2 1.90 53.08 7.11
N ALA A 3 1.39 52.45 8.17
CA ALA A 3 1.93 51.95 9.44
C ALA A 3 0.94 50.85 9.96
N ALA A 4 1.37 49.81 10.70
CA ALA A 4 1.33 49.68 12.17
C ALA A 4 -0.04 49.97 12.81
N ALA A 5 -0.56 49.34 13.85
CA ALA A 5 -0.28 48.22 14.75
C ALA A 5 -1.38 48.36 15.83
N ALA A 6 -1.81 47.28 16.51
CA ALA A 6 -2.08 47.29 17.96
C ALA A 6 -2.77 45.99 18.42
N ALA A 7 -2.19 45.43 19.47
CA ALA A 7 -2.63 44.28 20.23
C ALA A 7 -3.63 44.67 21.34
N VAL A 8 -4.37 43.70 21.88
CA VAL A 8 -4.72 43.68 23.31
C VAL A 8 -4.51 42.27 23.86
N VAL A 9 -3.99 42.29 25.08
CA VAL A 9 -3.29 41.29 25.86
C VAL A 9 -4.19 40.87 27.04
N VAL A 10 -4.17 39.56 27.35
CA VAL A 10 -4.29 38.92 28.68
C VAL A 10 -5.65 38.77 29.38
N LEU A 11 -5.93 37.50 29.75
CA LEU A 11 -6.35 37.02 31.08
C LEU A 11 -5.60 35.69 31.29
N ALA A 12 -4.46 35.62 32.00
CA ALA A 12 -4.25 35.67 33.45
C ALA A 12 -4.81 34.45 34.22
N GLY A 13 -3.89 33.64 34.76
CA GLY A 13 -4.07 32.73 35.89
C GLY A 13 -3.39 31.37 35.65
N CYS A 14 -2.69 30.73 36.58
CA CYS A 14 -2.16 31.09 37.91
C CYS A 14 -1.33 29.87 38.36
N GLY A 15 -0.13 30.06 38.90
CA GLY A 15 0.40 29.16 39.93
C GLY A 15 1.56 28.23 39.55
N GLY A 16 2.66 28.40 40.28
CA GLY A 16 3.43 27.29 40.84
C GLY A 16 4.71 26.94 40.09
N GLY A 17 5.86 27.23 40.70
CA GLY A 17 7.17 26.95 40.13
C GLY A 17 7.61 25.49 40.20
N SER A 18 8.62 25.17 39.39
CA SER A 18 9.85 24.47 39.78
C SER A 18 10.72 24.23 38.54
N ASP A 19 12.00 24.56 38.68
CA ASP A 19 13.21 23.89 38.16
C ASP A 19 13.31 23.40 36.68
N LYS A 20 14.43 23.82 36.05
CA LYS A 20 15.06 23.40 34.77
C LYS A 20 14.90 21.89 34.41
N PRO A 21 15.03 21.46 33.12
CA PRO A 21 15.96 22.00 32.11
C PRO A 21 15.45 22.09 30.66
N ASP A 22 16.32 22.69 29.83
CA ASP A 22 16.29 22.82 28.38
C ASP A 22 15.52 21.72 27.63
N ALA A 23 14.41 22.12 27.00
CA ALA A 23 13.72 21.32 26.00
C ALA A 23 14.58 21.24 24.73
N LYS A 24 15.38 20.16 24.62
CA LYS A 24 15.79 19.67 23.30
C LYS A 24 14.54 19.21 22.56
N PRO A 25 14.30 19.63 21.30
CA PRO A 25 13.36 18.93 20.46
C PRO A 25 13.98 17.56 20.17
N SER A 26 13.59 16.56 20.96
CA SER A 26 13.82 15.17 20.58
C SER A 26 12.94 14.91 19.39
N ALA A 27 13.53 15.05 18.20
CA ALA A 27 12.99 14.52 16.98
C ALA A 27 12.58 13.08 17.26
N SER A 28 11.28 12.82 17.27
CA SER A 28 10.77 11.47 17.13
C SER A 28 11.24 11.01 15.76
N THR A 29 12.41 10.37 15.71
CA THR A 29 12.78 9.48 14.62
C THR A 29 11.74 8.37 14.69
N SER A 30 10.61 8.60 14.01
CA SER A 30 9.68 7.56 13.63
C SER A 30 10.52 6.56 12.88
N LYS A 31 10.91 5.51 13.57
CA LYS A 31 11.63 4.37 13.05
C LYS A 31 10.64 3.72 12.10
N SER A 32 10.61 4.23 10.86
CA SER A 32 9.83 3.66 9.77
C SER A 32 10.19 2.18 9.77
N ALA A 33 9.19 1.33 9.92
CA ALA A 33 9.39 -0.10 9.74
C ALA A 33 10.13 -0.30 8.41
N PRO A 34 11.08 -1.26 8.33
CA PRO A 34 11.75 -1.51 7.07
C PRO A 34 10.68 -1.75 6.01
N ALA A 35 10.65 -0.90 4.99
CA ALA A 35 9.74 -1.07 3.86
C ALA A 35 10.08 -2.42 3.22
N VAL A 36 9.10 -3.31 3.14
CA VAL A 36 9.25 -4.57 2.41
C VAL A 36 9.62 -4.23 0.98
N ALA A 37 10.69 -4.81 0.45
CA ALA A 37 11.08 -4.55 -0.92
C ALA A 37 10.00 -5.12 -1.87
N PRO A 38 9.68 -4.44 -3.00
CA PRO A 38 8.68 -4.95 -3.94
C PRO A 38 8.93 -6.37 -4.43
N ARG A 39 10.21 -6.78 -4.51
CA ARG A 39 10.62 -8.14 -4.87
C ARG A 39 10.27 -9.19 -3.82
N ASP A 40 10.49 -8.89 -2.55
CA ASP A 40 10.14 -9.80 -1.45
C ASP A 40 8.61 -9.95 -1.35
N ALA A 41 7.89 -8.85 -1.58
CA ALA A 41 6.43 -8.88 -1.68
C ALA A 41 5.96 -9.72 -2.88
N LEU A 42 6.61 -9.58 -4.04
CA LEU A 42 6.32 -10.38 -5.23
C LEU A 42 6.58 -11.87 -4.99
N GLU A 43 7.68 -12.23 -4.31
CA GLU A 43 7.96 -13.62 -3.96
C GLU A 43 6.84 -14.21 -3.09
N THR A 44 6.37 -13.45 -2.11
CA THR A 44 5.22 -13.85 -1.28
C THR A 44 3.97 -14.05 -2.14
N TYR A 45 3.69 -13.14 -3.09
CA TYR A 45 2.61 -13.29 -4.04
C TYR A 45 2.75 -14.57 -4.90
N GLU A 46 3.95 -14.89 -5.38
CA GLU A 46 4.20 -16.10 -6.16
C GLU A 46 4.00 -17.37 -5.32
N GLN A 47 4.38 -17.35 -4.04
CA GLN A 47 4.12 -18.46 -3.10
C GLN A 47 2.62 -18.67 -2.86
N GLU A 48 1.86 -17.60 -2.59
CA GLU A 48 0.40 -17.64 -2.39
C GLU A 48 -0.36 -18.11 -3.65
N THR A 49 0.23 -17.93 -4.82
CA THR A 49 -0.40 -18.30 -6.10
C THR A 49 0.05 -19.65 -6.66
N ALA A 50 1.04 -20.30 -6.05
CA ALA A 50 1.65 -21.53 -6.56
C ALA A 50 0.69 -22.73 -6.59
N SER A 51 -0.22 -22.85 -5.61
CA SER A 51 -1.13 -24.00 -5.49
C SER A 51 -2.24 -24.01 -6.53
N GLY A 52 -2.59 -22.85 -7.10
CA GLY A 52 -3.82 -22.69 -7.86
C GLY A 52 -5.06 -23.00 -7.02
N CYS A 53 -6.14 -23.42 -7.71
CA CYS A 53 -7.38 -23.87 -7.09
C CYS A 53 -8.04 -24.98 -7.91
N THR A 54 -8.90 -25.79 -7.29
CA THR A 54 -9.50 -27.00 -7.91
C THR A 54 -11.02 -27.03 -7.99
N ASP A 55 -11.71 -26.39 -7.05
CA ASP A 55 -13.17 -26.27 -7.03
C ASP A 55 -13.62 -24.82 -6.79
N ALA A 56 -14.93 -24.56 -6.84
CA ALA A 56 -15.45 -23.20 -6.79
C ALA A 56 -15.14 -22.48 -5.46
N ASP A 57 -15.27 -23.16 -4.32
CA ASP A 57 -15.04 -22.54 -3.01
C ASP A 57 -13.54 -22.29 -2.79
N ASP A 58 -12.71 -23.26 -3.17
CA ASP A 58 -11.26 -23.12 -3.19
C ASP A 58 -10.82 -22.00 -4.13
N CYS A 59 -11.41 -21.88 -5.32
CA CYS A 59 -11.11 -20.81 -6.27
C CYS A 59 -11.53 -19.43 -5.76
N GLN A 60 -12.65 -19.34 -5.05
CA GLN A 60 -13.08 -18.09 -4.41
C GLN A 60 -12.06 -17.64 -3.35
N ALA A 61 -11.66 -18.56 -2.48
CA ALA A 61 -10.67 -18.29 -1.45
C ALA A 61 -9.28 -17.97 -2.05
N PHE A 62 -8.86 -18.73 -3.06
CA PHE A 62 -7.62 -18.52 -3.81
C PHE A 62 -7.57 -17.12 -4.43
N MET A 63 -8.61 -16.72 -5.17
CA MET A 63 -8.64 -15.39 -5.80
C MET A 63 -8.63 -14.26 -4.76
N THR A 64 -9.28 -14.46 -3.61
CA THR A 64 -9.25 -13.51 -2.50
C THR A 64 -7.83 -13.35 -1.93
N ARG A 65 -7.12 -14.46 -1.65
CA ARG A 65 -5.73 -14.42 -1.19
C ARG A 65 -4.79 -13.82 -2.23
N LYS A 66 -4.96 -14.18 -3.50
CA LYS A 66 -4.19 -13.65 -4.62
C LYS A 66 -4.30 -12.13 -4.76
N LEU A 67 -5.50 -11.57 -4.62
CA LEU A 67 -5.71 -10.13 -4.62
C LEU A 67 -5.08 -9.45 -3.40
N ALA A 68 -5.25 -10.02 -2.21
CA ALA A 68 -4.64 -9.49 -0.99
C ALA A 68 -3.10 -9.48 -1.08
N ALA A 69 -2.49 -10.53 -1.63
CA ALA A 69 -1.06 -10.57 -1.86
C ALA A 69 -0.61 -9.55 -2.91
N ALA A 70 -1.36 -9.36 -3.99
CA ALA A 70 -1.07 -8.34 -5.01
C ALA A 70 -1.13 -6.92 -4.43
N ASP A 71 -2.07 -6.65 -3.53
CA ASP A 71 -2.16 -5.38 -2.81
C ASP A 71 -0.89 -5.12 -1.99
N LYS A 72 -0.31 -6.14 -1.36
CA LYS A 72 0.98 -6.00 -0.66
C LYS A 72 2.15 -5.69 -1.60
N VAL A 73 2.14 -6.23 -2.82
CA VAL A 73 3.11 -5.82 -3.85
C VAL A 73 2.90 -4.35 -4.22
N ARG A 74 1.66 -3.91 -4.40
CA ARG A 74 1.31 -2.51 -4.68
C ARG A 74 1.77 -1.57 -3.56
N GLU A 75 1.48 -1.89 -2.31
CA GLU A 75 1.93 -1.12 -1.15
C GLU A 75 3.46 -0.96 -1.14
N ALA A 76 4.19 -2.07 -1.34
CA ALA A 76 5.65 -2.05 -1.40
C ALA A 76 6.18 -1.16 -2.55
N MET A 77 5.57 -1.25 -3.73
CA MET A 77 5.91 -0.42 -4.89
C MET A 77 5.68 1.08 -4.61
N GLN A 78 4.53 1.42 -4.02
CA GLN A 78 4.20 2.80 -3.68
C GLN A 78 5.16 3.40 -2.64
N VAL A 79 5.54 2.61 -1.63
CA VAL A 79 6.48 3.04 -0.58
C VAL A 79 7.90 3.21 -1.12
N LYS A 80 8.35 2.34 -2.04
CA LYS A 80 9.70 2.42 -2.60
C LYS A 80 9.85 3.59 -3.58
N ASP A 81 9.04 3.65 -4.63
CA ASP A 81 8.99 4.75 -5.60
C ASP A 81 7.76 4.62 -6.52
N ALA A 82 6.66 5.28 -6.16
CA ALA A 82 5.43 5.20 -6.94
C ALA A 82 5.58 5.63 -8.42
N SER A 83 6.56 6.49 -8.75
CA SER A 83 6.77 6.95 -10.11
C SER A 83 7.47 5.89 -10.96
N LEU A 84 8.47 5.21 -10.39
CA LEU A 84 9.16 4.09 -11.02
C LEU A 84 8.19 2.92 -11.29
N TYR A 85 7.30 2.63 -10.34
CA TYR A 85 6.37 1.50 -10.42
C TYR A 85 4.97 1.84 -10.93
N ALA A 86 4.77 3.02 -11.56
CA ALA A 86 3.44 3.45 -11.98
C ALA A 86 2.72 2.42 -12.88
N VAL A 87 3.46 1.75 -13.77
CA VAL A 87 2.93 0.71 -14.67
C VAL A 87 2.46 -0.54 -13.90
N PRO A 88 3.31 -1.24 -13.13
CA PRO A 88 2.88 -2.43 -12.39
C PRO A 88 1.84 -2.12 -11.29
N ILE A 89 1.87 -0.93 -10.68
CA ILE A 89 0.79 -0.46 -9.77
C ILE A 89 -0.54 -0.41 -10.52
N GLY A 90 -0.55 0.19 -11.72
CA GLY A 90 -1.76 0.30 -12.54
C GLY A 90 -2.37 -1.05 -12.93
N TYR A 91 -1.56 -2.10 -13.03
CA TYR A 91 -2.05 -3.47 -13.24
C TYR A 91 -2.75 -4.05 -12.00
N VAL A 92 -2.24 -3.79 -10.80
CA VAL A 92 -2.92 -4.20 -9.56
C VAL A 92 -4.23 -3.43 -9.40
N ASP A 93 -4.24 -2.13 -9.68
CA ASP A 93 -5.45 -1.31 -9.63
C ASP A 93 -6.52 -1.79 -10.63
N GLU A 94 -6.10 -2.22 -11.82
CA GLU A 94 -7.02 -2.83 -12.80
C GLU A 94 -7.59 -4.16 -12.28
N ALA A 95 -6.77 -5.02 -11.66
CA ALA A 95 -7.26 -6.26 -11.07
C ALA A 95 -8.30 -5.99 -9.96
N ASP A 96 -8.05 -4.99 -9.11
CA ASP A 96 -8.99 -4.56 -8.06
C ASP A 96 -10.31 -4.05 -8.67
N ARG A 97 -10.24 -3.20 -9.70
CA ARG A 97 -11.44 -2.71 -10.42
C ARG A 97 -12.24 -3.85 -11.04
N GLN A 98 -11.57 -4.83 -11.64
CA GLN A 98 -12.24 -6.01 -12.21
C GLN A 98 -12.91 -6.83 -11.08
N ALA A 99 -12.23 -7.02 -9.96
CA ALA A 99 -12.80 -7.75 -8.82
C ALA A 99 -14.06 -7.04 -8.26
N ASP A 100 -14.03 -5.72 -8.16
CA ASP A 100 -15.18 -4.91 -7.75
C ASP A 100 -16.31 -4.96 -8.78
N HIS A 101 -15.97 -4.90 -10.08
CA HIS A 101 -16.94 -4.94 -11.17
C HIS A 101 -17.76 -6.24 -11.21
N TYR A 102 -17.11 -7.38 -10.98
CA TYR A 102 -17.77 -8.69 -10.99
C TYR A 102 -18.40 -9.09 -9.65
N GLY A 103 -18.15 -8.33 -8.58
CA GLY A 103 -18.44 -8.72 -7.20
C GLY A 103 -17.35 -9.61 -6.63
N ARG A 104 -16.77 -9.20 -5.49
CA ARG A 104 -15.65 -9.91 -4.85
C ARG A 104 -16.04 -11.29 -4.34
N GLU A 105 -17.32 -11.55 -4.13
CA GLU A 105 -17.92 -12.83 -3.75
C GLU A 105 -18.14 -13.79 -4.93
N ASN A 106 -17.96 -13.34 -6.17
CA ASN A 106 -18.21 -14.11 -7.39
C ASN A 106 -16.94 -14.31 -8.22
N LEU A 107 -15.78 -14.34 -7.56
CA LEU A 107 -14.50 -14.48 -8.23
C LEU A 107 -14.23 -15.90 -8.69
N SER A 108 -14.89 -16.93 -8.16
CA SER A 108 -14.75 -18.32 -8.59
C SER A 108 -15.32 -18.62 -9.98
N ALA A 109 -16.13 -17.73 -10.55
CA ALA A 109 -16.60 -17.89 -11.92
C ALA A 109 -15.42 -17.76 -12.90
N ARG A 110 -15.26 -18.74 -13.80
CA ARG A 110 -14.09 -18.85 -14.69
C ARG A 110 -13.78 -17.57 -15.50
N GLY A 111 -14.80 -16.88 -15.99
CA GLY A 111 -14.63 -15.60 -16.70
C GLY A 111 -14.05 -14.51 -15.80
N ASN A 112 -14.57 -14.40 -14.58
CA ASN A 112 -14.18 -13.40 -13.60
C ASN A 112 -12.76 -13.67 -13.10
N MET A 113 -12.42 -14.92 -12.79
CA MET A 113 -11.05 -15.34 -12.43
C MET A 113 -10.03 -14.88 -13.46
N LEU A 114 -10.33 -15.11 -14.75
CA LEU A 114 -9.44 -14.76 -15.84
C LEU A 114 -9.27 -13.24 -15.97
N ALA A 115 -10.38 -12.51 -15.94
CA ALA A 115 -10.37 -11.04 -16.03
C ALA A 115 -9.55 -10.39 -14.91
N VAL A 116 -9.67 -10.91 -13.68
CA VAL A 116 -8.88 -10.43 -12.53
C VAL A 116 -7.42 -10.90 -12.58
N SER A 117 -7.15 -12.11 -13.07
CA SER A 117 -5.80 -12.67 -13.10
C SER A 117 -4.92 -12.08 -14.20
N LEU A 118 -5.48 -11.66 -15.33
CA LEU A 118 -4.72 -11.15 -16.48
C LEU A 118 -3.89 -9.90 -16.14
N PRO A 119 -4.43 -8.85 -15.50
CA PRO A 119 -3.62 -7.72 -15.06
C PRO A 119 -2.52 -8.15 -14.08
N LEU A 120 -2.80 -9.03 -13.13
CA LEU A 120 -1.79 -9.51 -12.18
C LEU A 120 -0.64 -10.28 -12.86
N GLN A 121 -0.92 -11.03 -13.92
CA GLN A 121 0.12 -11.65 -14.74
C GLN A 121 1.01 -10.61 -15.44
N ARG A 122 0.45 -9.46 -15.85
CA ARG A 122 1.24 -8.35 -16.42
C ARG A 122 2.12 -7.67 -15.37
N MET A 123 1.65 -7.55 -14.12
CA MET A 123 2.49 -7.10 -13.00
C MET A 123 3.70 -8.02 -12.83
N VAL A 124 3.49 -9.34 -12.78
CA VAL A 124 4.58 -10.32 -12.66
C VAL A 124 5.52 -10.23 -13.87
N ALA A 125 4.99 -10.11 -15.09
CA ALA A 125 5.78 -9.98 -16.31
C ALA A 125 6.67 -8.73 -16.29
N TRP A 126 6.15 -7.59 -15.82
CA TRP A 126 6.91 -6.35 -15.70
C TRP A 126 8.16 -6.55 -14.82
N PHE A 127 8.03 -7.23 -13.68
CA PHE A 127 9.16 -7.58 -12.82
C PHE A 127 10.15 -8.54 -13.49
N ARG A 128 9.75 -9.37 -14.46
CA ARG A 128 10.71 -10.21 -15.20
C ARG A 128 11.50 -9.39 -16.21
N GLU A 129 10.88 -8.36 -16.78
CA GLU A 129 11.50 -7.45 -17.75
C GLU A 129 12.41 -6.39 -17.10
N HIS A 130 12.17 -6.07 -15.83
CA HIS A 130 12.89 -5.04 -15.07
C HIS A 130 13.54 -5.66 -13.83
N PRO A 131 14.62 -6.48 -13.96
CA PRO A 131 15.25 -7.21 -12.86
C PRO A 131 15.75 -6.30 -11.72
N GLU A 132 16.13 -5.07 -12.04
CA GLU A 132 16.48 -4.01 -11.07
C GLU A 132 15.32 -3.65 -10.13
N GLY A 133 14.10 -4.01 -10.54
CA GLY A 133 12.91 -4.16 -9.71
C GLY A 133 12.80 -3.07 -8.71
#